data_AF-A0A0R3X1G4-F1
#
_entry.id   AF-A0A0R3X1G4-F1
#
_cell.length_a   1.000
_cell.length_b   1.000
_cell.length_c   1.000
_cell.angle_alpha   90.00
_cell.angle_beta   90.00
_cell.angle_gamma   90.00
#
_symmetry.space_group_name_H-M   'P 1'
#
loop_
_entity.id
_entity.type
_entity.pdbx_description
1 polymer ?
#
loop_
_entity_poly.entity_id
_entity_poly.type
_entity_poly.pdbx_seq_one_letter_code
_entity_poly.pdbx_strand_id
1 'polypeptide(L)'
;MGNVFLLCAILFVTISANLAFGDSLYIVRAYTNSNSSVLTGSCQALHIIASDGQMSLILNVDVSGSLIALSVVANNQTPYVGICCSTSPAVLSTMVSLRKPSFSVGPDTQEYLAKMDRRREEKLRQDQADNRSFLSKYWMYILPAVFFFILLNSAEQNTGGNSE
;
A
#
# COMPACT_ATOMS: atom_id res chain seq x y z
N MET A 1 -10.22 -20.30 -19.41
CA MET A 1 -11.19 -21.29 -18.88
C MET A 1 -10.56 -22.57 -18.29
N GLY A 2 -9.24 -22.67 -18.10
CA GLY A 2 -8.58 -23.93 -17.68
C GLY A 2 -8.16 -24.07 -16.21
N ASN A 3 -8.17 -23.00 -15.40
CA ASN A 3 -7.57 -23.04 -14.04
C ASN A 3 -8.56 -23.28 -12.89
N VAL A 4 -9.87 -23.26 -13.16
CA VAL A 4 -10.89 -23.48 -12.12
C VAL A 4 -11.15 -24.98 -11.91
N PHE A 5 -11.02 -25.79 -12.97
CA PHE A 5 -11.30 -27.23 -12.90
C PHE A 5 -10.18 -28.05 -12.25
N LEU A 6 -8.91 -27.63 -12.35
CA LEU A 6 -7.79 -28.39 -11.80
C LEU A 6 -7.72 -28.35 -10.26
N LEU A 7 -8.21 -27.26 -9.64
CA LEU A 7 -8.23 -27.14 -8.18
C LEU A 7 -9.39 -27.92 -7.53
N CYS A 8 -10.44 -28.24 -8.29
CA CYS A 8 -11.57 -29.03 -7.81
C CYS A 8 -11.17 -30.48 -7.46
N ALA A 9 -10.08 -30.99 -8.04
CA ALA A 9 -9.60 -32.36 -7.82
C ALA A 9 -8.78 -32.56 -6.53
N ILE A 10 -8.36 -31.49 -5.85
CA ILE A 10 -7.36 -31.56 -4.76
C ILE A 10 -7.95 -31.22 -3.38
N LEU A 11 -9.16 -30.63 -3.33
CA LEU A 11 -9.80 -30.24 -2.08
C LEU A 11 -11.05 -31.11 -1.84
N PHE A 12 -10.87 -32.22 -1.10
CA PHE A 12 -12.02 -32.93 -0.52
C PHE A 12 -12.52 -32.12 0.68
N VAL A 13 -13.50 -31.24 0.45
CA VAL A 13 -14.23 -30.60 1.54
C VAL A 13 -15.24 -31.61 2.07
N THR A 14 -14.83 -32.46 3.00
CA THR A 14 -15.76 -33.31 3.74
C THR A 14 -16.45 -32.44 4.79
N ILE A 15 -17.68 -32.02 4.48
CA ILE A 15 -18.53 -31.24 5.37
C ILE A 15 -19.23 -32.22 6.32
N SER A 16 -18.72 -32.37 7.55
CA SER A 16 -19.44 -33.06 8.62
C SER A 16 -20.24 -32.04 9.44
N ALA A 17 -21.52 -31.94 9.11
CA ALA A 17 -22.45 -31.01 9.72
C ALA A 17 -23.23 -31.70 10.86
N ASN A 18 -22.95 -31.35 12.12
CA ASN A 18 -23.88 -31.62 13.22
C ASN A 18 -24.48 -30.27 13.62
N LEU A 19 -25.63 -29.91 13.04
CA LEU A 19 -26.36 -28.70 13.43
C LEU A 19 -27.08 -29.01 14.74
N ALA A 20 -26.52 -28.53 15.85
CA ALA A 20 -27.22 -28.55 17.13
C ALA A 20 -28.16 -27.34 17.20
N PHE A 21 -29.40 -27.53 17.65
CA PHE A 21 -30.38 -26.46 17.83
C PHE A 21 -29.95 -25.57 19.02
N GLY A 22 -29.61 -24.28 18.81
CA GLY A 22 -29.17 -23.33 19.85
C GLY A 22 -28.08 -22.34 19.39
N ASP A 23 -27.34 -21.71 20.33
CA ASP A 23 -26.12 -20.89 20.12
C ASP A 23 -24.92 -21.73 19.62
N SER A 24 -25.20 -22.77 18.85
CA SER A 24 -24.20 -23.71 18.38
C SER A 24 -23.41 -23.12 17.21
N LEU A 25 -22.15 -23.54 17.10
CA LEU A 25 -21.31 -23.21 15.96
C LEU A 25 -21.40 -24.32 14.92
N TYR A 26 -21.60 -23.90 13.68
CA TYR A 26 -21.40 -24.73 12.50
C TYR A 26 -19.92 -24.73 12.13
N ILE A 27 -19.31 -25.92 12.11
CA ILE A 27 -17.88 -26.11 11.89
C ILE A 27 -17.67 -26.75 10.52
N VAL A 28 -16.86 -26.12 9.68
CA VAL A 28 -16.45 -26.64 8.37
C VAL A 28 -14.98 -27.02 8.43
N ARG A 29 -14.66 -28.24 8.00
CA ARG A 29 -13.28 -28.73 7.86
C ARG A 29 -12.95 -28.88 6.39
N ALA A 30 -11.85 -28.26 5.96
CA ALA A 30 -11.29 -28.45 4.64
C ALA A 30 -10.04 -29.31 4.76
N TYR A 31 -9.98 -30.37 3.95
CA TYR A 31 -8.84 -31.28 3.87
C TYR A 31 -8.08 -30.99 2.58
N THR A 32 -6.78 -30.75 2.70
CA THR A 32 -5.89 -30.76 1.54
C THR A 32 -5.49 -32.19 1.19
N ASN A 33 -5.27 -32.48 -0.10
CA ASN A 33 -4.77 -33.77 -0.57
C ASN A 33 -3.38 -34.13 0.02
N SER A 34 -2.56 -33.11 0.35
CA SER A 34 -1.26 -33.32 1.00
C SER A 34 -1.42 -33.63 2.49
N ASN A 35 -1.69 -34.89 2.81
CA ASN A 35 -1.59 -35.53 4.13
C ASN A 35 -1.61 -34.58 5.35
N SER A 36 -2.82 -34.38 5.90
CA SER A 36 -3.14 -33.95 7.29
C SER A 36 -3.37 -32.46 7.60
N SER A 37 -3.13 -31.50 6.69
CA SER A 37 -3.51 -30.12 7.05
C SER A 37 -5.03 -29.94 6.95
N VAL A 38 -5.65 -29.80 8.12
CA VAL A 38 -7.09 -29.57 8.29
C VAL A 38 -7.27 -28.11 8.64
N LEU A 39 -7.87 -27.35 7.72
CA LEU A 39 -8.28 -25.99 8.02
C LEU A 39 -9.72 -26.00 8.48
N THR A 40 -9.96 -25.30 9.60
CA THR A 40 -11.27 -25.26 10.24
C THR A 40 -11.81 -23.84 10.20
N GLY A 41 -13.01 -23.69 9.67
CA GLY A 41 -13.79 -22.45 9.71
C GLY A 41 -15.03 -22.69 10.56
N SER A 42 -15.50 -21.65 11.24
CA SER A 42 -16.73 -21.72 12.02
C SER A 42 -17.63 -20.53 11.76
N CYS A 43 -18.93 -20.75 11.86
CA CYS A 43 -19.97 -19.73 11.77
C CYS A 43 -21.08 -20.07 12.76
N GLN A 44 -21.86 -19.09 13.21
CA GLN A 44 -23.03 -19.38 14.04
C GLN A 44 -24.06 -20.17 13.22
N ALA A 45 -24.59 -21.26 13.78
CA ALA A 45 -25.63 -22.05 13.12
C ALA A 45 -26.89 -21.21 12.85
N LEU A 46 -27.22 -20.29 13.75
CA LEU A 46 -28.33 -19.34 13.59
C LEU A 46 -28.22 -18.50 12.32
N HIS A 47 -27.02 -18.03 11.96
CA HIS A 47 -26.85 -17.24 10.73
C HIS A 47 -27.10 -18.08 9.47
N ILE A 48 -26.75 -19.37 9.49
CA ILE A 48 -26.99 -20.28 8.37
C ILE A 48 -28.48 -20.57 8.23
N ILE A 49 -29.17 -20.79 9.34
CA ILE A 49 -30.62 -20.98 9.38
C ILE A 49 -31.34 -19.71 8.93
N ALA A 50 -30.87 -18.53 9.37
CA ALA A 50 -31.38 -17.22 8.93
C ALA A 50 -31.14 -16.95 7.44
N SER A 51 -30.17 -17.65 6.84
CA SER A 51 -29.83 -17.57 5.42
C SER A 51 -30.49 -18.67 4.58
N ASP A 52 -31.45 -19.42 5.15
CA ASP A 52 -32.10 -20.56 4.48
C ASP A 52 -31.08 -21.58 3.93
N GLY A 53 -30.02 -21.86 4.70
CA GLY A 53 -28.97 -22.79 4.31
C GLY A 53 -28.00 -22.26 3.25
N GLN A 54 -28.07 -20.97 2.88
CA GLN A 54 -27.12 -20.34 1.97
C GLN A 54 -25.88 -19.81 2.69
N MET A 55 -24.70 -20.27 2.29
CA MET A 55 -23.42 -19.79 2.83
C MET A 55 -22.36 -19.60 1.74
N SER A 56 -21.39 -18.74 2.04
CA SER A 56 -20.19 -18.50 1.24
C SER A 56 -18.95 -18.96 2.00
N LEU A 57 -18.16 -19.83 1.37
CA LEU A 57 -16.87 -20.28 1.84
C LEU A 57 -15.78 -19.47 1.13
N ILE A 58 -14.89 -18.84 1.89
CA ILE A 58 -13.77 -18.07 1.34
C ILE A 58 -12.48 -18.82 1.70
N LEU A 59 -11.79 -19.28 0.67
CA LEU A 59 -10.53 -20.00 0.74
C LEU A 59 -9.40 -19.03 0.41
N ASN A 60 -8.54 -18.74 1.39
CA ASN A 60 -7.35 -17.94 1.16
C ASN A 60 -6.18 -18.87 0.87
N VAL A 61 -5.50 -18.62 -0.24
CA VAL A 61 -4.40 -19.45 -0.75
C VAL A 61 -3.15 -18.60 -0.90
N ASP A 62 -1.98 -19.16 -0.60
CA ASP A 62 -0.67 -18.52 -0.76
C ASP A 62 -0.27 -18.37 -2.25
N VAL A 63 0.79 -17.61 -2.53
CA VAL A 63 1.43 -17.48 -3.85
C VAL A 63 1.80 -18.85 -4.43
N SER A 64 2.20 -19.80 -3.57
CA SER A 64 2.52 -21.19 -3.96
C SER A 64 1.30 -22.04 -4.34
N GLY A 65 0.07 -21.57 -4.11
CA GLY A 65 -1.14 -22.38 -4.30
C GLY A 65 -1.54 -23.21 -3.07
N SER A 66 -0.83 -23.09 -1.95
CA SER A 66 -1.16 -23.76 -0.69
C SER A 66 -2.28 -23.04 0.07
N LEU A 67 -3.27 -23.79 0.59
CA LEU A 67 -4.36 -23.22 1.37
C LEU A 67 -3.84 -22.75 2.74
N ILE A 68 -4.10 -21.50 3.11
CA ILE A 68 -3.61 -20.87 4.36
C ILE A 68 -4.73 -20.56 5.34
N ALA A 69 -5.93 -20.24 4.86
CA ALA A 69 -7.07 -19.93 5.74
C ALA A 69 -8.41 -20.28 5.11
N LEU A 70 -9.37 -20.57 5.98
CA LEU A 70 -10.75 -20.89 5.66
C LEU A 70 -11.66 -19.96 6.45
N SER A 71 -12.52 -19.20 5.78
CA SER A 71 -13.58 -18.44 6.43
C SER A 71 -14.95 -18.84 5.90
N VAL A 72 -15.91 -18.95 6.82
CA VAL A 72 -17.28 -19.36 6.57
C VAL A 72 -18.18 -18.17 6.88
N VAL A 73 -18.95 -17.74 5.89
CA VAL A 73 -19.80 -16.56 5.99
C VAL A 73 -21.21 -16.94 5.55
N ALA A 74 -22.19 -16.75 6.42
CA ALA A 74 -23.59 -16.89 6.04
C ALA A 74 -24.02 -15.67 5.20
N ASN A 75 -24.90 -15.87 4.22
CA ASN A 75 -25.36 -14.79 3.34
C ASN A 75 -26.13 -13.70 4.10
N ASN A 76 -26.88 -14.11 5.12
CA ASN A 76 -27.61 -13.26 6.03
C ASN A 76 -26.93 -13.25 7.41
N GLN A 77 -26.49 -12.06 7.84
CA GLN A 77 -25.85 -11.83 9.14
C GLN A 77 -26.74 -11.01 10.09
N THR A 78 -28.04 -10.90 9.82
CA THR A 78 -28.92 -10.08 10.66
C THR A 78 -29.00 -10.67 12.07
N PRO A 79 -28.68 -9.87 13.12
CA PRO A 79 -28.87 -10.31 14.48
C PRO A 79 -30.37 -10.32 14.76
N TYR A 80 -30.90 -11.52 15.02
CA TYR A 80 -32.14 -11.71 15.77
C TYR A 80 -33.41 -11.10 15.13
N VAL A 81 -33.99 -11.80 14.16
CA VAL A 81 -35.43 -11.67 13.88
C VAL A 81 -36.07 -13.05 13.99
N GLY A 82 -36.67 -13.32 15.14
CA GLY A 82 -37.82 -14.23 15.28
C GLY A 82 -37.72 -15.62 14.63
N ILE A 83 -36.57 -16.30 14.72
CA ILE A 83 -36.45 -17.67 14.23
C ILE A 83 -36.94 -18.65 15.31
N CYS A 84 -38.18 -18.51 15.73
CA CYS A 84 -38.81 -19.41 16.70
C CYS A 84 -39.35 -20.71 16.05
N CYS A 85 -39.32 -20.80 14.72
CA CYS A 85 -39.92 -21.92 13.99
C CYS A 85 -39.24 -22.20 12.63
N SER A 86 -37.93 -21.97 12.50
CA SER A 86 -37.22 -22.39 11.27
C SER A 86 -36.66 -23.78 11.46
N THR A 87 -37.29 -24.74 10.79
CA THR A 87 -36.77 -26.09 10.60
C THR A 87 -35.39 -25.98 9.95
N SER A 88 -34.42 -26.79 10.39
CA SER A 88 -33.11 -26.86 9.72
C SER A 88 -33.32 -27.00 8.21
N PRO A 89 -32.65 -26.19 7.38
CA PRO A 89 -32.78 -26.29 5.93
C PRO A 89 -32.40 -27.71 5.51
N ALA A 90 -33.25 -28.35 4.70
CA ALA A 90 -33.05 -29.72 4.23
C ALA A 90 -31.88 -29.82 3.22
N VAL A 91 -31.56 -28.69 2.57
CA VAL A 91 -30.49 -28.59 1.58
C VAL A 91 -29.59 -27.41 1.95
N LEU A 92 -28.28 -27.62 1.92
CA LEU A 92 -27.29 -26.60 2.18
C LEU A 92 -26.68 -26.12 0.86
N SER A 93 -26.84 -24.83 0.54
CA SER A 93 -26.25 -24.22 -0.65
C SER A 93 -24.97 -23.48 -0.28
N THR A 94 -23.83 -23.97 -0.77
CA THR A 94 -22.50 -23.41 -0.44
C THR A 94 -21.82 -22.85 -1.69
N MET A 95 -21.55 -21.55 -1.70
CA MET A 95 -20.73 -20.91 -2.73
C MET A 95 -19.27 -20.88 -2.29
N VAL A 96 -18.36 -21.42 -3.10
CA VAL A 96 -16.93 -21.44 -2.78
C VAL A 96 -16.20 -20.36 -3.58
N SER A 97 -15.48 -19.48 -2.89
CA SER A 97 -14.68 -18.41 -3.48
C SER A 97 -13.21 -18.54 -3.08
N LEU A 98 -12.33 -18.40 -4.06
CA LEU A 98 -10.88 -18.53 -3.88
C LEU A 98 -10.24 -17.15 -3.92
N ARG A 99 -9.55 -16.75 -2.85
CA ARG A 99 -8.81 -15.51 -2.73
C ARG A 99 -7.31 -15.81 -2.76
N LYS A 100 -6.64 -15.25 -3.75
CA LYS A 100 -5.17 -15.27 -3.87
C LYS A 100 -4.63 -13.90 -3.44
N PRO A 101 -3.44 -13.82 -2.83
CA PRO A 101 -2.81 -12.55 -2.50
C PRO A 101 -2.57 -11.77 -3.79
N SER A 102 -3.08 -10.55 -3.83
CA SER A 102 -2.68 -9.57 -4.83
C SER A 102 -1.37 -8.93 -4.39
N PHE A 103 -0.40 -8.84 -5.29
CA PHE A 103 0.77 -8.01 -5.04
C PHE A 103 0.31 -6.56 -4.89
N SER A 104 0.79 -5.89 -3.84
CA SER A 104 0.57 -4.45 -3.70
C SER A 104 1.21 -3.75 -4.89
N VAL A 105 0.52 -2.74 -5.43
CA VAL A 105 1.16 -1.77 -6.30
C VAL A 105 2.27 -1.11 -5.46
N GLY A 106 3.50 -1.09 -6.00
CA GLY A 106 4.61 -0.40 -5.35
C GLY A 106 4.33 1.09 -5.20
N PRO A 107 5.08 1.81 -4.37
CA PRO A 107 4.89 3.25 -4.22
C PRO A 107 5.04 3.94 -5.57
N ASP A 108 4.18 4.92 -5.88
CA ASP A 108 4.25 5.74 -7.09
C ASP A 108 5.53 6.58 -7.09
N THR A 109 6.63 5.98 -7.55
CA THR A 109 7.93 6.65 -7.69
C THR A 109 7.94 7.66 -8.83
N GLN A 110 6.95 7.60 -9.73
CA GLN A 110 6.86 8.49 -10.89
C GLN A 110 6.72 9.96 -10.50
N GLU A 111 5.88 10.29 -9.52
CA GLU A 111 5.70 11.69 -9.09
C GLU A 111 6.95 12.20 -8.34
N TYR A 112 7.58 11.33 -7.54
CA TYR A 112 8.80 11.68 -6.83
C TYR A 112 9.97 11.94 -7.81
N LEU A 113 10.11 11.11 -8.85
CA LEU A 113 11.08 11.30 -9.93
C LEU A 113 10.85 12.63 -10.65
N ALA A 114 9.62 12.93 -11.06
CA ALA A 114 9.29 14.20 -11.71
C ALA A 114 9.59 15.42 -10.83
N LYS A 115 9.32 15.33 -9.52
CA LYS A 115 9.64 16.39 -8.55
C LYS A 115 11.15 16.54 -8.34
N MET A 116 11.90 15.45 -8.37
CA MET A 116 13.36 15.49 -8.29
C MET A 116 13.98 16.12 -9.52
N ASP A 117 13.49 15.78 -10.72
CA ASP A 117 13.99 16.32 -11.98
C ASP A 117 13.74 17.83 -12.07
N ARG A 118 12.54 18.30 -11.70
CA ARG A 118 12.23 19.73 -11.63
C ARG A 118 13.14 20.50 -10.65
N ARG A 119 13.41 19.93 -9.48
CA ARG A 119 14.34 20.54 -8.50
C ARG A 119 15.77 20.57 -9.01
N ARG A 120 16.16 19.59 -9.84
CA ARG A 120 17.49 19.56 -10.46
C ARG A 120 17.63 20.67 -11.50
N GLU A 121 16.60 20.91 -12.30
CA GLU A 121 16.57 22.00 -13.28
C GLU A 121 16.63 23.38 -12.63
N GLU A 122 15.89 23.59 -11.54
CA GLU A 122 15.89 24.86 -10.80
C GLU A 122 17.28 25.16 -10.18
N LYS A 123 17.96 24.13 -9.65
CA LYS A 123 19.33 24.27 -9.12
C LYS A 123 20.33 24.61 -10.22
N LEU A 124 20.29 23.92 -11.36
CA LEU A 124 21.18 24.19 -12.50
C LEU A 124 20.98 25.62 -13.04
N ARG A 125 19.75 26.13 -13.04
CA ARG A 125 19.44 27.49 -13.49
C ARG A 125 19.92 28.54 -12.50
N GLN A 126 19.81 28.27 -11.20
CA GLN A 126 20.28 29.18 -10.14
C GLN A 126 21.81 29.23 -10.07
N ASP A 127 22.48 28.08 -10.20
CA ASP A 127 23.94 28.00 -10.22
C ASP A 127 24.52 28.77 -11.42
N GLN A 128 23.86 28.76 -12.59
CA GLN A 128 24.32 29.56 -13.74
C GLN A 128 24.19 31.09 -13.53
N ALA A 129 23.24 31.55 -12.71
CA ALA A 129 23.03 32.96 -12.45
C ALA A 129 24.04 33.54 -11.43
N ASP A 130 24.44 32.75 -10.44
CA ASP A 130 25.40 33.16 -9.40
C ASP A 130 26.87 33.08 -9.84
N ASN A 131 27.18 32.31 -10.90
CA ASN A 131 28.52 32.20 -11.47
C ASN A 131 28.93 33.39 -12.38
N ARG A 132 28.26 34.55 -12.29
CA ARG A 132 28.79 35.79 -12.86
C ARG A 132 29.82 36.35 -11.89
N SER A 133 31.11 36.09 -12.17
CA SER A 133 32.28 36.51 -11.40
C SER A 133 32.03 37.82 -10.62
N PHE A 134 32.19 37.79 -9.30
CA PHE A 134 32.02 38.96 -8.42
C PHE A 134 32.82 40.17 -8.92
N LEU A 135 34.01 39.91 -9.50
CA LEU A 135 34.83 40.91 -10.18
C LEU A 135 34.07 41.66 -11.28
N SER A 136 33.28 40.96 -12.12
CA SER A 136 32.51 41.57 -13.22
C SER A 136 31.43 42.53 -12.74
N LYS A 137 30.83 42.29 -11.56
CA LYS A 137 29.84 43.20 -10.96
C LYS A 137 30.49 44.44 -10.34
N TYR A 138 31.69 44.30 -9.76
CA TYR A 138 32.31 45.37 -8.98
C TYR A 138 33.46 46.10 -9.69
N TRP A 139 33.85 45.69 -10.89
CA TRP A 139 34.97 46.29 -11.63
C TRP A 139 34.80 47.79 -11.90
N MET A 140 33.56 48.22 -12.18
CA MET A 140 33.24 49.65 -12.37
C MET A 140 33.46 50.48 -11.10
N TYR A 141 33.41 49.90 -9.91
CA TYR A 141 33.66 50.61 -8.65
C TYR A 141 35.13 50.53 -8.21
N ILE A 142 35.84 49.46 -8.60
CA ILE A 142 37.26 49.29 -8.32
C ILE A 142 38.08 50.36 -9.06
N LEU A 143 37.74 50.65 -10.33
CA LEU A 143 38.46 51.63 -11.17
C LEU A 143 38.48 53.05 -10.56
N PRO A 144 37.34 53.67 -10.20
CA PRO A 144 37.30 54.98 -9.57
C PRO A 144 38.01 55.01 -8.22
N ALA A 145 37.84 53.98 -7.37
CA ALA A 145 38.46 53.93 -6.06
C ALA A 145 40.00 53.93 -6.13
N VAL A 146 40.57 53.19 -7.08
CA VAL A 146 42.02 53.17 -7.31
C VAL A 146 42.51 54.53 -7.84
N PHE A 147 41.76 55.17 -8.74
CA PHE A 147 42.09 56.52 -9.22
C PHE A 147 42.11 57.55 -8.10
N PHE A 148 41.10 57.56 -7.23
CA PHE A 148 41.07 58.43 -6.05
C PHE A 148 42.22 58.13 -5.09
N PHE A 149 42.54 56.85 -4.87
CA PHE A 149 43.64 56.45 -4.01
C PHE A 149 44.99 56.96 -4.52
N ILE A 150 45.26 56.86 -5.82
CA ILE A 150 46.51 57.37 -6.43
C ILE A 150 46.57 58.89 -6.30
N LEU A 151 45.48 59.60 -6.58
CA LEU A 151 45.43 61.05 -6.46
C LEU A 151 45.69 61.53 -5.03
N LEU A 152 45.09 60.87 -4.02
CA LEU A 152 45.32 61.17 -2.61
C LEU A 152 46.77 60.92 -2.19
N ASN A 153 47.37 59.79 -2.60
CA ASN A 153 48.77 59.50 -2.30
C ASN A 153 49.75 60.44 -3.03
N SER A 154 49.39 60.91 -4.22
CA SER A 154 50.22 61.88 -4.99
C SER A 154 50.09 63.32 -4.49
N ALA A 155 48.94 63.69 -3.91
CA ALA A 155 48.71 65.01 -3.34
C ALA A 155 49.48 65.22 -2.03
N GLU A 156 49.72 64.15 -1.25
CA GLU A 156 50.54 64.17 -0.04
C GLU A 156 52.02 64.50 -0.32
N GLN A 157 52.53 64.19 -1.52
CA GLN A 157 53.94 64.42 -1.89
C GLN A 157 54.25 65.87 -2.28
N ASN A 158 53.25 66.75 -2.45
CA ASN A 158 53.45 68.14 -2.89
C ASN A 158 53.06 69.20 -1.84
N THR A 159 52.82 68.82 -0.58
CA THR A 159 52.55 69.78 0.51
C THR A 159 53.43 69.54 1.73
N GLY A 160 54.75 69.60 1.56
CA GLY A 160 55.68 69.50 2.69
C GLY A 160 57.12 69.89 2.37
N GLY A 161 57.42 71.19 2.45
CA GLY A 161 58.77 71.66 2.82
C GLY A 161 59.53 72.47 1.78
N ASN A 162 59.19 73.76 1.64
CA ASN A 162 60.16 74.81 1.32
C ASN A 162 60.31 75.70 2.55
N SER A 163 61.29 75.40 3.40
CA SER A 163 61.81 76.31 4.43
C SER A 163 63.18 75.81 4.92
N GLU A 164 64.16 76.69 4.73
CA GLU A 164 65.60 76.66 5.11
C GLU A 164 66.60 75.97 4.16
#